data_AF-A0A8S2LS28-F1
#
_entry.id   AF-A0A8S2LS28-F1
#
_cell.length_a   1.000
_cell.length_b   1.000
_cell.length_c   1.000
_cell.angle_alpha   90.00
_cell.angle_beta   90.00
_cell.angle_gamma   90.00
#
_symmetry.space_group_name_H-M   'P 1'
#
loop_
_entity.id
_entity.type
_entity.pdbx_description
1 polymer ?
#
loop_
_entity_poly.entity_id
_entity_poly.type
_entity_poly.pdbx_seq_one_letter_code
_entity_poly.pdbx_strand_id
1 'polypeptide(L)'
;VANTTALYVLKAKDIATNVQEQQVVNEIISTATQCALATSQLVACTKVVAATISSPLCQEQLIESARNVTRSIEAVLQSCLPPAIIESSYCELNEGGKTVRRTLGEFLLHIKLVTDSTEVRSERTFSPMINSQSKLFSHRMIAHDEIEELDEENEDRQHDESIDQILIASDQLFSSVGDTAEMVKQAKILAQATAQLVSSLRQQAESVDDDTNQQQRFLSAAKMLADATAQMVESAKICATKPHDAQFQYQLKKSVEELRLATNMATSDHIKRKVLKRVEQCAKHCASYATQCIAATSASAVTHKHHQSHQDLVQQCKVIADLIPHIVQSIRACMITPDSYACQSNLLNTCEDFLGPATHLTNLINAILPSIQDQSQILQLTNSSKQLSHGLNDLRPCLNRAQELCYSTPLDTEAIVESIELLDRQLKNVKQQINDGNVRIQFQKNNFVLRI
;
A
#
# COMPACT_ATOMS: atom_id res chain seq x y z
N VAL A 1 10.78 17.66 14.22
CA VAL A 1 11.78 17.16 13.25
C VAL A 1 13.21 17.42 13.72
N ALA A 2 13.75 18.64 13.67
CA ALA A 2 15.18 18.86 14.01
C ALA A 2 15.61 18.33 15.40
N ASN A 3 14.80 18.56 16.44
CA ASN A 3 15.10 18.07 17.79
C ASN A 3 15.02 16.55 17.90
N THR A 4 14.03 15.92 17.26
CA THR A 4 13.87 14.46 17.26
C THR A 4 15.01 13.80 16.46
N THR A 5 15.41 14.38 15.33
CA THR A 5 16.56 13.87 14.55
C THR A 5 17.88 14.06 15.29
N ALA A 6 18.06 15.15 16.04
CA ALA A 6 19.26 15.35 16.85
C ALA A 6 19.39 14.27 17.93
N LEU A 7 18.31 13.91 18.62
CA LEU A 7 18.29 12.81 19.58
C LEU A 7 18.61 11.47 18.91
N TYR A 8 18.05 11.20 17.73
CA TYR A 8 18.36 10.01 16.94
C TYR A 8 19.85 9.92 16.54
N VAL A 9 20.41 11.02 16.04
CA VAL A 9 21.84 11.10 15.66
C VAL A 9 22.75 10.92 16.87
N LEU A 10 22.38 11.46 18.03
CA LEU A 10 23.14 11.24 19.27
C LEU A 10 23.14 9.76 19.66
N LYS A 11 21.98 9.09 19.62
CA LYS A 11 21.89 7.65 19.87
C LYS A 11 22.75 6.83 18.90
N ALA A 12 22.73 7.15 17.60
CA ALA A 12 23.60 6.47 16.62
C ALA A 12 25.09 6.64 16.95
N LYS A 13 25.50 7.83 17.41
CA LYS A 13 26.87 8.10 17.85
C LYS A 13 27.24 7.34 19.13
N ASP A 14 26.32 7.26 20.09
CA ASP A 14 26.52 6.48 21.32
C ASP A 14 26.70 5.00 21.01
N ILE A 15 25.92 4.44 20.07
CA ILE A 15 26.09 3.07 19.58
C ILE A 15 27.47 2.89 18.95
N ALA A 16 27.93 3.84 18.13
CA ALA A 16 29.25 3.79 17.52
C ALA A 16 30.40 3.74 18.57
N THR A 17 30.22 4.30 19.77
CA THR A 17 31.24 4.19 20.84
C THR A 17 31.42 2.77 21.38
N ASN A 18 30.41 1.90 21.22
CA ASN A 18 30.40 0.53 21.72
C ASN A 18 30.81 -0.51 20.65
N VAL A 19 31.10 -0.07 19.42
CA VAL A 19 31.50 -0.94 18.31
C VAL A 19 33.03 -1.11 18.29
N GLN A 20 33.50 -2.35 18.16
CA GLN A 20 34.93 -2.69 18.18
C GLN A 20 35.61 -2.44 16.83
N GLU A 21 34.87 -2.54 15.73
CA GLU A 21 35.40 -2.43 14.37
C GLU A 21 35.39 -0.97 13.89
N GLN A 22 36.59 -0.41 13.72
CA GLN A 22 36.77 1.01 13.40
C GLN A 22 36.21 1.43 12.02
N GLN A 23 36.10 0.49 11.07
CA GLN A 23 35.46 0.74 9.78
C GLN A 23 33.96 0.99 9.93
N VAL A 24 33.27 0.16 10.71
CA VAL A 24 31.84 0.29 11.02
C VAL A 24 31.57 1.56 11.82
N VAL A 25 32.44 1.92 12.78
CA VAL A 25 32.35 3.20 13.51
C VAL A 25 32.40 4.39 12.55
N ASN A 26 33.36 4.41 11.63
CA ASN A 26 33.48 5.52 10.67
C ASN A 26 32.27 5.61 9.73
N GLU A 27 31.70 4.47 9.34
CA GLU A 27 30.49 4.41 8.52
C GLU A 27 29.27 4.99 9.26
N ILE A 28 29.02 4.55 10.50
CA ILE A 28 27.92 5.05 11.34
C ILE A 28 28.05 6.56 11.59
N ILE A 29 29.25 7.04 11.89
CA ILE A 29 29.48 8.47 12.12
C ILE A 29 29.24 9.28 10.83
N SER A 30 29.65 8.75 9.68
CA SER A 30 29.43 9.39 8.39
C SER A 30 27.94 9.50 8.06
N THR A 31 27.20 8.38 8.13
CA THR A 31 25.75 8.34 7.86
C THR A 31 24.96 9.20 8.84
N ALA A 32 25.33 9.18 10.14
CA ALA A 32 24.69 10.01 11.16
C ALA A 32 24.94 11.51 10.95
N THR A 33 26.14 11.87 10.48
CA THR A 33 26.47 13.27 10.13
C THR A 33 25.71 13.72 8.90
N GLN A 34 25.57 12.86 7.89
CA GLN A 34 24.77 13.13 6.70
C GLN A 34 23.28 13.31 7.04
N CYS A 35 22.74 12.51 7.97
CA CYS A 35 21.38 12.69 8.50
C CYS A 35 21.18 14.04 9.18
N ALA A 36 22.14 14.48 10.01
CA ALA A 36 22.09 15.80 10.63
C ALA A 36 22.14 16.95 9.59
N LEU A 37 22.95 16.79 8.55
CA LEU A 37 23.06 17.75 7.44
C LEU A 37 21.76 17.85 6.64
N ALA A 38 21.19 16.71 6.23
CA ALA A 38 19.92 16.66 5.50
C ALA A 38 18.79 17.33 6.29
N THR A 39 18.77 17.13 7.61
CA THR A 39 17.78 17.76 8.51
C THR A 39 17.98 19.28 8.58
N SER A 40 19.23 19.73 8.62
CA SER A 40 19.55 21.17 8.60
C SER A 40 19.15 21.82 7.28
N GLN A 41 19.35 21.12 6.16
CA GLN A 41 18.89 21.57 4.84
C GLN A 41 17.37 21.64 4.77
N LEU A 42 16.64 20.67 5.32
CA LEU A 42 15.18 20.72 5.42
C LEU A 42 14.71 21.95 6.22
N VAL A 43 15.32 22.25 7.36
CA VAL A 43 14.96 23.43 8.16
C VAL A 43 15.25 24.73 7.39
N ALA A 44 16.39 24.80 6.71
CA ALA A 44 16.74 25.96 5.89
C ALA A 44 15.77 26.14 4.72
N CYS A 45 15.47 25.06 3.99
CA CYS A 45 14.48 25.03 2.92
C CYS A 45 13.12 25.52 3.42
N THR A 46 12.63 24.96 4.53
CA THR A 46 11.36 25.34 5.17
C THR A 46 11.28 26.82 5.48
N LYS A 47 12.35 27.43 6.02
CA LYS A 47 12.39 28.87 6.31
C LYS A 47 12.28 29.73 5.06
N VAL A 48 12.92 29.33 3.97
CA VAL A 48 12.88 30.06 2.69
C VAL A 48 11.50 29.95 2.05
N VAL A 49 10.89 28.76 2.10
CA VAL A 49 9.60 28.52 1.44
C VAL A 49 8.38 28.86 2.29
N ALA A 50 8.52 29.15 3.59
CA ALA A 50 7.40 29.44 4.48
C ALA A 50 6.52 30.60 3.97
N ALA A 51 7.12 31.63 3.36
CA ALA A 51 6.40 32.77 2.80
C ALA A 51 5.73 32.49 1.44
N THR A 52 6.13 31.41 0.76
CA THR A 52 5.65 31.03 -0.57
C THR A 52 5.09 29.60 -0.58
N ILE A 53 4.61 29.12 0.57
CA ILE A 53 4.22 27.72 0.74
C ILE A 53 2.99 27.33 -0.08
N SER A 54 2.23 28.31 -0.57
CA SER A 54 1.15 28.13 -1.54
C SER A 54 1.67 27.79 -2.95
N SER A 55 2.96 27.99 -3.23
CA SER A 55 3.56 27.69 -4.52
C SER A 55 3.83 26.19 -4.68
N PRO A 56 3.42 25.58 -5.82
CA PRO A 56 3.65 24.17 -6.14
C PRO A 56 5.11 23.74 -6.03
N LEU A 57 5.99 24.54 -6.64
CA LEU A 57 7.41 24.24 -6.77
C LEU A 57 8.11 24.27 -5.41
N CYS A 58 7.68 25.18 -4.53
CA CYS A 58 8.19 25.28 -3.17
C CYS A 58 7.78 24.07 -2.32
N GLN A 59 6.58 23.54 -2.56
CA GLN A 59 6.11 22.33 -1.90
C GLN A 59 6.92 21.10 -2.34
N GLU A 60 7.18 20.95 -3.64
CA GLU A 60 8.02 19.87 -4.18
C GLU A 60 9.43 19.89 -3.59
N GLN A 61 10.05 21.06 -3.49
CA GLN A 61 11.39 21.19 -2.90
C GLN A 61 11.44 20.83 -1.42
N LEU A 62 10.38 21.18 -0.67
CA LEU A 62 10.27 20.85 0.75
C LEU A 62 10.04 19.36 0.97
N ILE A 63 9.20 18.77 0.13
CA ILE A 63 8.97 17.34 0.06
C ILE A 63 10.26 16.57 -0.24
N GLU A 64 11.03 16.98 -1.25
CA GLU A 64 12.29 16.31 -1.62
C GLU A 64 13.34 16.47 -0.51
N SER A 65 13.35 17.62 0.17
CA SER A 65 14.18 17.83 1.35
C SER A 65 13.78 16.89 2.50
N ALA A 66 12.49 16.61 2.68
CA ALA A 66 12.01 15.66 3.68
C ALA A 66 12.42 14.22 3.32
N ARG A 67 12.26 13.81 2.04
CA ARG A 67 12.74 12.50 1.56
C ARG A 67 14.23 12.29 1.78
N ASN A 68 15.05 13.31 1.57
CA ASN A 68 16.49 13.24 1.85
C ASN A 68 16.79 12.94 3.33
N VAL A 69 15.97 13.45 4.26
CA VAL A 69 16.09 13.13 5.70
C VAL A 69 15.74 11.65 5.92
N THR A 70 14.64 11.17 5.35
CA THR A 70 14.20 9.77 5.47
C THR A 70 15.26 8.79 4.95
N ARG A 71 15.79 9.00 3.75
CA ARG A 71 16.87 8.16 3.18
C ARG A 71 18.13 8.17 4.06
N SER A 72 18.42 9.30 4.71
CA SER A 72 19.57 9.39 5.61
C SER A 72 19.36 8.60 6.91
N ILE A 73 18.13 8.51 7.41
CA ILE A 73 17.78 7.67 8.57
C ILE A 73 17.95 6.18 8.21
N GLU A 74 17.49 5.76 7.04
CA GLU A 74 17.69 4.38 6.55
C GLU A 74 19.16 4.03 6.40
N ALA A 75 19.98 4.94 5.85
CA ALA A 75 21.42 4.73 5.73
C ALA A 75 22.08 4.52 7.10
N VAL A 76 21.63 5.23 8.13
CA VAL A 76 22.11 5.03 9.51
C VAL A 76 21.66 3.66 10.04
N LEU A 77 20.39 3.27 9.83
CA LEU A 77 19.90 1.95 10.26
C LEU A 77 20.63 0.80 9.55
N GLN A 78 20.91 0.93 8.25
CA GLN A 78 21.69 -0.04 7.48
C GLN A 78 23.11 -0.20 8.02
N SER A 79 23.79 0.92 8.32
CA SER A 79 25.13 0.89 8.93
C SER A 79 25.15 0.28 10.34
N CYS A 80 23.98 0.08 10.95
CA CYS A 80 23.83 -0.44 12.31
C CYS A 80 23.32 -1.89 12.39
N LEU A 81 23.17 -2.62 11.28
CA LEU A 81 22.56 -3.96 11.25
C LEU A 81 23.33 -5.03 12.06
N PRO A 82 22.64 -5.99 12.72
CA PRO A 82 23.27 -7.17 13.32
C PRO A 82 23.99 -8.03 12.26
N PRO A 83 25.14 -8.67 12.56
CA PRO A 83 25.73 -8.91 13.88
C PRO A 83 26.72 -7.84 14.37
N ALA A 84 26.83 -6.69 13.69
CA ALA A 84 27.84 -5.68 14.02
C ALA A 84 27.58 -4.96 15.36
N ILE A 85 26.33 -4.92 15.83
CA ILE A 85 25.87 -4.21 17.04
C ILE A 85 24.92 -5.09 17.86
N ILE A 86 24.80 -4.79 19.16
CA ILE A 86 23.86 -5.39 20.11
C ILE A 86 22.41 -5.17 19.64
N GLU A 87 21.66 -6.27 19.52
CA GLU A 87 20.28 -6.31 19.04
C GLU A 87 19.32 -5.37 19.80
N SER A 88 19.51 -5.23 21.12
CA SER A 88 18.76 -4.28 21.96
C SER A 88 19.01 -2.82 21.57
N SER A 89 20.26 -2.44 21.32
CA SER A 89 20.62 -1.07 20.94
C SER A 89 20.15 -0.74 19.52
N TYR A 90 20.14 -1.74 18.63
CA TYR A 90 19.56 -1.61 17.30
C TYR A 90 18.05 -1.36 17.35
N CYS A 91 17.32 -2.10 18.20
CA CYS A 91 15.88 -1.88 18.39
C CYS A 91 15.57 -0.47 18.88
N GLU A 92 16.31 0.04 19.87
CA GLU A 92 16.12 1.41 20.38
C GLU A 92 16.46 2.49 19.34
N LEU A 93 17.46 2.24 18.49
CA LEU A 93 17.79 3.12 17.38
C LEU A 93 16.68 3.11 16.33
N ASN A 94 16.14 1.93 16.01
CA ASN A 94 15.05 1.77 15.05
C ASN A 94 13.79 2.54 15.51
N GLU A 95 13.41 2.41 16.79
CA GLU A 95 12.32 3.19 17.38
C GLU A 95 12.58 4.70 17.36
N GLY A 96 13.83 5.12 17.55
CA GLY A 96 14.25 6.50 17.36
C GLY A 96 14.04 6.97 15.90
N GLY A 97 14.38 6.12 14.93
CA GLY A 97 14.16 6.38 13.50
C GLY A 97 12.67 6.52 13.16
N LYS A 98 11.82 5.60 13.66
CA LYS A 98 10.36 5.65 13.52
C LYS A 98 9.79 6.96 14.06
N THR A 99 10.23 7.39 15.25
CA THR A 99 9.79 8.64 15.87
C THR A 99 10.11 9.86 14.99
N VAL A 100 11.29 9.89 14.38
CA VAL A 100 11.68 10.97 13.46
C VAL A 100 10.83 10.97 12.19
N ARG A 101 10.60 9.79 11.59
CA ARG A 101 9.74 9.63 10.39
C ARG A 101 8.30 10.05 10.66
N ARG A 102 7.71 9.62 11.79
CA ARG A 102 6.37 10.07 12.22
C ARG A 102 6.28 11.59 12.35
N THR A 103 7.23 12.20 13.05
CA THR A 103 7.25 13.68 13.21
C THR A 103 7.41 14.40 11.87
N LEU A 104 8.13 13.80 10.91
CA LEU A 104 8.31 14.32 9.57
C LEU A 104 7.03 14.19 8.72
N GLY A 105 6.31 13.07 8.86
CA GLY A 105 4.99 12.86 8.28
C GLY A 105 3.98 13.90 8.76
N GLU A 106 3.85 14.10 10.07
CA GLU A 106 2.96 15.14 10.65
C GLU A 106 3.27 16.55 10.12
N PHE A 107 4.55 16.86 9.94
CA PHE A 107 4.99 18.14 9.37
C PHE A 107 4.53 18.31 7.91
N LEU A 108 4.67 17.26 7.09
CA LEU A 108 4.21 17.29 5.69
C LEU A 108 2.67 17.35 5.61
N LEU A 109 1.97 16.65 6.50
CA LEU A 109 0.51 16.70 6.62
C LEU A 109 0.03 18.12 6.95
N HIS A 110 0.69 18.78 7.90
CA HIS A 110 0.36 20.17 8.27
C HIS A 110 0.53 21.13 7.09
N ILE A 111 1.58 20.96 6.29
CA ILE A 111 1.79 21.78 5.07
C ILE A 111 0.68 21.56 4.04
N LYS A 112 0.16 20.33 3.96
CA LYS A 112 -0.96 19.98 3.08
C LYS A 112 -2.28 20.61 3.54
N LEU A 113 -2.57 20.60 4.85
CA LEU A 113 -3.82 21.18 5.41
C LEU A 113 -3.85 22.72 5.35
N VAL A 114 -2.72 23.38 5.60
CA VAL A 114 -2.62 24.85 5.55
C VAL A 114 -2.89 25.39 4.14
N THR A 115 -2.53 24.62 3.11
CA THR A 115 -2.67 25.04 1.70
C THR A 115 -4.10 24.84 1.18
N ASP A 116 -4.80 23.77 1.57
CA ASP A 116 -6.21 23.56 1.23
C ASP A 116 -7.12 24.66 1.82
N SER A 117 -6.76 25.20 2.98
CA SER A 117 -7.51 26.30 3.64
C SER A 117 -7.40 27.64 2.91
N THR A 118 -6.35 27.85 2.10
CA THR A 118 -6.10 29.12 1.39
C THR A 118 -6.78 29.20 0.01
N GLU A 119 -7.05 28.07 -0.66
CA GLU A 119 -7.71 28.05 -1.97
C GLU A 119 -9.21 28.38 -1.88
N VAL A 120 -9.89 27.96 -0.80
CA VAL A 120 -11.33 28.21 -0.58
C VAL A 120 -11.68 29.71 -0.48
N ARG A 121 -10.71 30.58 -0.16
CA ARG A 121 -10.95 32.03 0.02
C ARG A 121 -10.86 32.82 -1.29
N SER A 122 -10.33 32.25 -2.39
CA SER A 122 -10.06 32.98 -3.65
C SER A 122 -10.98 32.60 -4.82
N GLU A 123 -11.82 31.57 -4.71
CA GLU A 123 -12.63 31.05 -5.85
C GLU A 123 -14.01 31.73 -6.05
N ARG A 124 -14.30 32.89 -5.44
CA ARG A 124 -15.61 33.58 -5.64
C ARG A 124 -15.76 34.38 -6.95
N THR A 125 -14.91 34.20 -7.95
CA THR A 125 -15.04 34.92 -9.23
C THR A 125 -14.71 34.05 -10.46
N PHE A 126 -15.77 33.53 -11.08
CA PHE A 126 -15.96 33.12 -12.49
C PHE A 126 -14.74 32.96 -13.42
N SER A 127 -14.46 31.72 -13.86
CA SER A 127 -14.33 31.25 -15.28
C SER A 127 -13.86 29.78 -15.36
N PRO A 128 -14.12 29.04 -16.46
CA PRO A 128 -13.86 27.60 -16.56
C PRO A 128 -12.44 27.34 -17.07
N MET A 129 -11.60 26.71 -16.24
CA MET A 129 -10.29 26.24 -16.67
C MET A 129 -10.01 24.86 -16.05
N ILE A 130 -10.35 23.83 -16.83
CA ILE A 130 -9.87 22.46 -16.60
C ILE A 130 -8.33 22.52 -16.69
N ASN A 131 -7.65 21.76 -15.82
CA ASN A 131 -6.29 21.20 -16.02
C ASN A 131 -5.07 21.76 -15.24
N SER A 132 -5.25 22.58 -14.20
CA SER A 132 -4.13 22.99 -13.31
C SER A 132 -4.13 22.25 -11.97
N GLN A 133 -5.32 22.02 -11.40
CA GLN A 133 -5.49 21.38 -10.08
C GLN A 133 -5.04 19.91 -10.12
N SER A 134 -5.43 19.12 -11.13
CA SER A 134 -5.15 17.68 -11.20
C SER A 134 -3.65 17.32 -11.25
N LYS A 135 -2.81 18.15 -11.90
CA LYS A 135 -1.35 17.95 -11.96
C LYS A 135 -0.69 18.15 -10.60
N LEU A 136 -1.16 19.15 -9.86
CA LEU A 136 -0.67 19.56 -8.55
C LEU A 136 -1.05 18.56 -7.45
N PHE A 137 -2.28 18.05 -7.48
CA PHE A 137 -2.77 17.08 -6.50
C PHE A 137 -2.10 15.71 -6.64
N SER A 138 -1.80 15.27 -7.86
CA SER A 138 -1.22 13.93 -8.13
C SER A 138 0.21 13.80 -7.62
N HIS A 139 1.05 14.84 -7.78
CA HIS A 139 2.44 14.81 -7.31
C HIS A 139 2.54 15.04 -5.79
N ARG A 140 1.61 15.80 -5.20
CA ARG A 140 1.51 16.06 -3.74
C ARG A 140 1.01 14.87 -2.91
N MET A 141 0.31 13.90 -3.51
CA MET A 141 -0.08 12.66 -2.81
C MET A 141 1.08 11.67 -2.66
N ILE A 142 1.91 11.50 -3.71
CA ILE A 142 2.96 10.47 -3.77
C ILE A 142 4.01 10.63 -2.67
N ALA A 143 4.33 11.86 -2.27
CA ALA A 143 5.49 12.08 -1.43
C ALA A 143 5.24 12.08 0.09
N HIS A 144 3.97 12.11 0.49
CA HIS A 144 3.58 11.89 1.88
C HIS A 144 3.50 10.38 2.19
N ASP A 145 3.03 9.58 1.22
CA ASP A 145 2.89 8.12 1.35
C ASP A 145 4.25 7.41 1.47
N GLU A 146 5.27 7.80 0.71
CA GLU A 146 6.60 7.16 0.75
C GLU A 146 7.28 7.19 2.15
N ILE A 147 6.90 8.11 3.04
CA ILE A 147 7.47 8.23 4.39
C ILE A 147 6.72 7.37 5.41
N GLU A 148 5.42 7.14 5.22
CA GLU A 148 4.62 6.14 5.98
C GLU A 148 4.88 4.71 5.50
N GLU A 149 5.16 4.50 4.20
CA GLU A 149 5.47 3.20 3.57
C GLU A 149 6.66 2.47 4.25
N LEU A 150 7.66 3.21 4.75
CA LEU A 150 8.88 2.62 5.32
C LEU A 150 8.74 2.06 6.74
N ASP A 151 7.76 2.56 7.50
CA ASP A 151 7.49 2.10 8.87
C ASP A 151 6.51 0.93 8.90
N GLU A 152 5.49 0.94 8.05
CA GLU A 152 4.56 -0.18 7.90
C GLU A 152 5.22 -1.42 7.26
N GLU A 153 6.14 -1.24 6.29
CA GLU A 153 6.81 -2.36 5.63
C GLU A 153 7.67 -3.23 6.58
N ASN A 154 8.21 -2.68 7.67
CA ASN A 154 9.09 -3.44 8.57
C ASN A 154 8.31 -4.34 9.56
N GLU A 155 7.17 -3.88 10.07
CA GLU A 155 6.31 -4.70 10.95
C GLU A 155 5.52 -5.74 10.14
N ASP A 156 5.07 -5.38 8.93
CA ASP A 156 4.41 -6.31 8.00
C ASP A 156 5.34 -7.44 7.53
N ARG A 157 6.65 -7.18 7.35
CA ARG A 157 7.63 -8.20 6.94
C ARG A 157 7.80 -9.31 7.98
N GLN A 158 7.82 -8.98 9.27
CA GLN A 158 7.99 -9.98 10.33
C GLN A 158 6.74 -10.85 10.49
N HIS A 159 5.56 -10.27 10.32
CA HIS A 159 4.29 -11.00 10.32
C HIS A 159 4.18 -11.93 9.11
N ASP A 160 4.56 -11.48 7.91
CA ASP A 160 4.55 -12.28 6.69
C ASP A 160 5.55 -13.44 6.72
N GLU A 161 6.77 -13.21 7.22
CA GLU A 161 7.77 -14.27 7.36
C GLU A 161 7.25 -15.40 8.27
N SER A 162 6.53 -15.04 9.35
CA SER A 162 5.90 -16.01 10.25
C SER A 162 4.82 -16.83 9.54
N ILE A 163 4.01 -16.20 8.69
CA ILE A 163 2.97 -16.87 7.89
C ILE A 163 3.59 -17.83 6.87
N ASP A 164 4.58 -17.37 6.11
CA ASP A 164 5.26 -18.17 5.10
C ASP A 164 5.95 -19.38 5.71
N GLN A 165 6.62 -19.21 6.85
CA GLN A 165 7.21 -20.33 7.60
C GLN A 165 6.14 -21.34 8.05
N ILE A 166 4.95 -20.89 8.47
CA ILE A 166 3.85 -21.79 8.85
C ILE A 166 3.37 -22.60 7.64
N LEU A 167 3.19 -21.97 6.49
CA LEU A 167 2.73 -22.65 5.28
C LEU A 167 3.76 -23.66 4.77
N ILE A 168 5.03 -23.27 4.67
CA ILE A 168 6.12 -24.13 4.20
C ILE A 168 6.33 -25.32 5.14
N ALA A 169 6.39 -25.09 6.46
CA ALA A 169 6.58 -26.18 7.43
C ALA A 169 5.38 -27.14 7.47
N SER A 170 4.17 -26.64 7.25
CA SER A 170 2.96 -27.48 7.14
C SER A 170 3.05 -28.42 5.93
N ASP A 171 3.43 -27.89 4.76
CA ASP A 171 3.58 -28.69 3.54
C ASP A 171 4.72 -29.71 3.63
N GLN A 172 5.85 -29.31 4.23
CA GLN A 172 6.95 -30.22 4.52
C GLN A 172 6.52 -31.34 5.48
N LEU A 173 5.72 -31.05 6.50
CA LEU A 173 5.14 -32.05 7.41
C LEU A 173 4.20 -33.02 6.69
N PHE A 174 3.36 -32.53 5.78
CA PHE A 174 2.48 -33.41 4.99
C PHE A 174 3.27 -34.33 4.06
N SER A 175 4.38 -33.85 3.50
CA SER A 175 5.26 -34.58 2.59
C SER A 175 6.18 -35.62 3.27
N SER A 176 6.43 -35.49 4.58
CA SER A 176 7.31 -36.38 5.37
C SER A 176 6.63 -37.68 5.80
N VAL A 177 5.88 -38.31 4.88
CA VAL A 177 5.13 -39.55 5.13
C VAL A 177 6.08 -40.67 5.58
N GLY A 178 5.92 -41.14 6.81
CA GLY A 178 6.68 -42.25 7.37
C GLY A 178 7.95 -41.86 8.12
N ASP A 179 8.33 -40.58 8.12
CA ASP A 179 9.44 -40.05 8.93
C ASP A 179 8.90 -39.18 10.07
N THR A 180 8.64 -39.81 11.21
CA THR A 180 8.15 -39.10 12.39
C THR A 180 9.15 -38.15 13.00
N ALA A 181 10.46 -38.37 12.81
CA ALA A 181 11.46 -37.45 13.32
C ALA A 181 11.39 -36.11 12.56
N GLU A 182 11.23 -36.18 11.23
CA GLU A 182 11.01 -34.99 10.42
C GLU A 182 9.65 -34.34 10.70
N MET A 183 8.56 -35.12 10.82
CA MET A 183 7.24 -34.56 11.17
C MET A 183 7.26 -33.79 12.51
N VAL A 184 7.94 -34.32 13.54
CA VAL A 184 8.05 -33.68 14.86
C VAL A 184 8.97 -32.44 14.79
N LYS A 185 10.03 -32.48 13.99
CA LYS A 185 10.89 -31.32 13.73
C LYS A 185 10.09 -30.20 13.06
N GLN A 186 9.29 -30.51 12.04
CA GLN A 186 8.42 -29.55 11.37
C GLN A 186 7.34 -29.00 12.32
N ALA A 187 6.77 -29.84 13.19
CA ALA A 187 5.84 -29.38 14.23
C ALA A 187 6.49 -28.40 15.24
N LYS A 188 7.78 -28.54 15.51
CA LYS A 188 8.54 -27.59 16.36
C LYS A 188 8.74 -26.24 15.66
N ILE A 189 9.08 -26.26 14.36
CA ILE A 189 9.19 -25.05 13.53
C ILE A 189 7.83 -24.33 13.47
N LEU A 190 6.76 -25.08 13.21
CA LEU A 190 5.38 -24.57 13.25
C LEU A 190 5.06 -23.91 14.60
N ALA A 191 5.37 -24.55 15.71
CA ALA A 191 5.08 -23.99 17.03
C ALA A 191 5.83 -22.66 17.29
N GLN A 192 7.07 -22.54 16.80
CA GLN A 192 7.85 -21.30 16.92
C GLN A 192 7.27 -20.17 16.05
N ALA A 193 7.01 -20.44 14.77
CA ALA A 193 6.45 -19.46 13.85
C ALA A 193 5.03 -19.01 14.28
N THR A 194 4.21 -19.94 14.77
CA THR A 194 2.87 -19.60 15.27
C THR A 194 2.92 -18.79 16.57
N ALA A 195 3.88 -19.04 17.46
CA ALA A 195 4.05 -18.23 18.67
C ALA A 195 4.45 -16.77 18.33
N GLN A 196 5.29 -16.57 17.32
CA GLN A 196 5.64 -15.25 16.80
C GLN A 196 4.40 -14.54 16.23
N LEU A 197 3.60 -15.24 15.43
CA LEU A 197 2.34 -14.72 14.88
C LEU A 197 1.34 -14.33 15.98
N VAL A 198 1.16 -15.17 17.00
CA VAL A 198 0.30 -14.88 18.17
C VAL A 198 0.77 -13.64 18.93
N SER A 199 2.09 -13.47 19.10
CA SER A 199 2.64 -12.27 19.74
C SER A 199 2.35 -11.02 18.92
N SER A 200 2.53 -11.09 17.60
CA SER A 200 2.27 -9.96 16.71
C SER A 200 0.78 -9.58 16.69
N LEU A 201 -0.12 -10.55 16.64
CA LEU A 201 -1.57 -10.30 16.72
C LEU A 201 -1.99 -9.65 18.05
N ARG A 202 -1.35 -10.00 19.17
CA ARG A 202 -1.59 -9.34 20.46
C ARG A 202 -1.06 -7.91 20.46
N GLN A 203 0.11 -7.67 19.88
CA GLN A 203 0.66 -6.33 19.73
C GLN A 203 -0.24 -5.45 18.85
N GLN A 204 -0.81 -5.99 17.76
CA GLN A 204 -1.80 -5.29 16.94
C GLN A 204 -3.09 -4.99 17.72
N ALA A 205 -3.49 -5.86 18.65
CA ALA A 205 -4.63 -5.58 19.53
C ALA A 205 -4.34 -4.46 20.55
N GLU A 206 -3.08 -4.28 20.95
CA GLU A 206 -2.64 -3.21 21.86
C GLU A 206 -2.47 -1.87 21.14
N SER A 207 -2.20 -1.85 19.84
CA SER A 207 -2.07 -0.62 19.06
C SER A 207 -3.41 -0.02 18.60
N VAL A 208 -4.50 -0.78 18.70
CA VAL A 208 -5.86 -0.31 18.37
C VAL A 208 -6.50 0.29 19.63
N ASP A 209 -6.35 1.61 19.81
CA ASP A 209 -6.84 2.33 21.01
C ASP A 209 -8.35 2.65 20.98
N ASP A 210 -8.96 2.83 19.80
CA ASP A 210 -10.34 3.35 19.67
C ASP A 210 -11.41 2.30 19.31
N ASP A 211 -11.01 1.12 18.83
CA ASP A 211 -11.94 0.17 18.17
C ASP A 211 -12.04 -1.19 18.90
N THR A 212 -12.90 -1.24 19.93
CA THR A 212 -13.06 -2.43 20.81
C THR A 212 -13.42 -3.70 20.03
N ASN A 213 -14.16 -3.59 18.93
CA ASN A 213 -14.53 -4.74 18.11
C ASN A 213 -13.34 -5.33 17.34
N GLN A 214 -12.46 -4.48 16.78
CA GLN A 214 -11.24 -4.94 16.11
C GLN A 214 -10.25 -5.54 17.11
N GLN A 215 -10.08 -4.91 18.26
CA GLN A 215 -9.26 -5.45 19.35
C GLN A 215 -9.73 -6.84 19.79
N GLN A 216 -11.05 -7.03 20.00
CA GLN A 216 -11.62 -8.34 20.33
C GLN A 216 -11.41 -9.37 19.21
N ARG A 217 -11.53 -8.97 17.94
CA ARG A 217 -11.24 -9.85 16.79
C ARG A 217 -9.78 -10.33 16.82
N PHE A 218 -8.79 -9.44 16.97
CA PHE A 218 -7.37 -9.84 17.04
C PHE A 218 -7.08 -10.77 18.23
N LEU A 219 -7.63 -10.47 19.41
CA LEU A 219 -7.46 -11.33 20.60
C LEU A 219 -8.12 -12.70 20.40
N SER A 220 -9.26 -12.77 19.73
CA SER A 220 -9.94 -14.03 19.40
C SER A 220 -9.12 -14.88 18.42
N ALA A 221 -8.54 -14.26 17.39
CA ALA A 221 -7.67 -14.92 16.41
C ALA A 221 -6.38 -15.44 17.07
N ALA A 222 -5.74 -14.62 17.91
CA ALA A 222 -4.57 -15.00 18.69
C ALA A 222 -4.85 -16.19 19.63
N LYS A 223 -6.03 -16.21 20.26
CA LYS A 223 -6.46 -17.33 21.10
C LYS A 223 -6.69 -18.61 20.28
N MET A 224 -7.41 -18.51 19.16
CA MET A 224 -7.67 -19.66 18.28
C MET A 224 -6.36 -20.29 17.78
N LEU A 225 -5.41 -19.45 17.36
CA LEU A 225 -4.07 -19.89 16.97
C LEU A 225 -3.30 -20.56 18.12
N ALA A 226 -3.34 -19.98 19.32
CA ALA A 226 -2.66 -20.55 20.49
C ALA A 226 -3.24 -21.92 20.87
N ASP A 227 -4.57 -22.06 20.86
CA ASP A 227 -5.26 -23.31 21.19
C ASP A 227 -4.94 -24.41 20.16
N ALA A 228 -4.99 -24.09 18.86
CA ALA A 228 -4.61 -25.02 17.80
C ALA A 228 -3.12 -25.41 17.87
N THR A 229 -2.24 -24.46 18.21
CA THR A 229 -0.80 -24.72 18.38
C THR A 229 -0.57 -25.68 19.54
N ALA A 230 -1.26 -25.50 20.67
CA ALA A 230 -1.14 -26.38 21.83
C ALA A 230 -1.58 -27.82 21.51
N GLN A 231 -2.70 -27.97 20.79
CA GLN A 231 -3.20 -29.28 20.36
C GLN A 231 -2.24 -29.98 19.38
N MET A 232 -1.64 -29.22 18.45
CA MET A 232 -0.62 -29.73 17.54
C MET A 232 0.62 -30.20 18.29
N VAL A 233 1.14 -29.40 19.22
CA VAL A 233 2.33 -29.74 20.01
C VAL A 233 2.10 -31.00 20.84
N GLU A 234 0.92 -31.16 21.43
CA GLU A 234 0.57 -32.37 22.18
C GLU A 234 0.51 -33.61 21.26
N SER A 235 -0.10 -33.47 20.09
CA SER A 235 -0.13 -34.53 19.07
C SER A 235 1.28 -34.89 18.59
N ALA A 236 2.17 -33.91 18.45
CA ALA A 236 3.56 -34.11 18.07
C ALA A 236 4.36 -34.87 19.15
N LYS A 237 4.16 -34.55 20.44
CA LYS A 237 4.79 -35.30 21.53
C LYS A 237 4.36 -36.76 21.52
N ILE A 238 3.07 -37.03 21.38
CA ILE A 238 2.56 -38.40 21.35
C ILE A 238 3.13 -39.15 20.14
N CYS A 239 3.16 -38.52 18.96
CA CYS A 239 3.79 -39.07 17.76
C CYS A 239 5.28 -39.39 17.97
N ALA A 240 6.03 -38.52 18.67
CA ALA A 240 7.43 -38.76 19.00
C ALA A 240 7.64 -39.98 19.92
N THR A 241 6.71 -40.27 20.83
CA THR A 241 6.80 -41.46 21.69
C THR A 241 6.51 -42.77 20.95
N LYS A 242 5.73 -42.72 19.86
CA LYS A 242 5.31 -43.89 19.07
C LYS A 242 5.47 -43.66 17.56
N PRO A 243 6.72 -43.72 17.05
CA PRO A 243 7.07 -43.40 15.66
C PRO A 243 6.35 -44.19 14.57
N HIS A 244 6.03 -45.46 14.81
CA HIS A 244 5.47 -46.35 13.77
C HIS A 244 3.95 -46.49 13.83
N ASP A 245 3.29 -45.75 14.71
CA ASP A 245 1.85 -45.82 14.88
C ASP A 245 1.14 -44.88 13.88
N ALA A 246 0.45 -45.48 12.92
CA ALA A 246 -0.27 -44.75 11.87
C ALA A 246 -1.37 -43.83 12.44
N GLN A 247 -1.95 -44.15 13.61
CA GLN A 247 -2.98 -43.31 14.21
C GLN A 247 -2.42 -42.00 14.77
N PHE A 248 -1.27 -42.04 15.45
CA PHE A 248 -0.64 -40.83 15.99
C PHE A 248 -0.04 -39.96 14.88
N GLN A 249 0.50 -40.56 13.83
CA GLN A 249 0.92 -39.82 12.63
C GLN A 249 -0.27 -39.11 11.97
N TYR A 250 -1.41 -39.80 11.83
CA TYR A 250 -2.63 -39.20 11.29
C TYR A 250 -3.17 -38.07 12.18
N GLN A 251 -3.19 -38.27 13.51
CA GLN A 251 -3.65 -37.27 14.46
C GLN A 251 -2.79 -36.00 14.42
N LEU A 252 -1.47 -36.16 14.30
CA LEU A 252 -0.56 -35.02 14.10
C LEU A 252 -0.89 -34.27 12.80
N LYS A 253 -1.06 -34.97 11.67
CA LYS A 253 -1.43 -34.33 10.40
C LYS A 253 -2.76 -33.58 10.50
N LYS A 254 -3.77 -34.18 11.15
CA LYS A 254 -5.06 -33.54 11.38
C LYS A 254 -4.92 -32.26 12.21
N SER A 255 -4.15 -32.29 13.30
CA SER A 255 -3.92 -31.10 14.13
C SER A 255 -3.17 -29.98 13.40
N VAL A 256 -2.27 -30.33 12.46
CA VAL A 256 -1.57 -29.36 11.60
C VAL A 256 -2.51 -28.77 10.56
N GLU A 257 -3.46 -29.55 10.03
CA GLU A 257 -4.50 -29.05 9.13
C GLU A 257 -5.44 -28.08 9.86
N GLU A 258 -5.88 -28.40 11.09
CA GLU A 258 -6.65 -27.51 11.95
C GLU A 258 -5.88 -26.21 12.24
N LEU A 259 -4.58 -26.30 12.54
CA LEU A 259 -3.70 -25.15 12.71
C LEU A 259 -3.63 -24.29 11.44
N ARG A 260 -3.46 -24.91 10.27
CA ARG A 260 -3.37 -24.18 8.99
C ARG A 260 -4.67 -23.42 8.69
N LEU A 261 -5.82 -24.01 8.98
CA LEU A 261 -7.12 -23.34 8.86
C LEU A 261 -7.22 -22.15 9.83
N ALA A 262 -6.83 -22.32 11.08
CA ALA A 262 -6.81 -21.24 12.07
C ALA A 262 -5.86 -20.09 11.64
N THR A 263 -4.68 -20.42 11.10
CA THR A 263 -3.74 -19.44 10.54
C THR A 263 -4.34 -18.69 9.36
N ASN A 264 -5.00 -19.39 8.43
CA ASN A 264 -5.65 -18.73 7.30
C ASN A 264 -6.76 -17.79 7.75
N MET A 265 -7.57 -18.18 8.75
CA MET A 265 -8.62 -17.31 9.29
C MET A 265 -8.01 -16.08 9.99
N ALA A 266 -7.02 -16.28 10.85
CA ALA A 266 -6.35 -15.21 11.58
C ALA A 266 -5.60 -14.21 10.68
N THR A 267 -5.12 -14.67 9.53
CA THR A 267 -4.31 -13.85 8.61
C THR A 267 -5.10 -13.33 7.40
N SER A 268 -6.30 -13.87 7.14
CA SER A 268 -7.12 -13.47 5.98
C SER A 268 -7.40 -11.97 5.93
N ASP A 269 -7.80 -11.36 7.04
CA ASP A 269 -8.07 -9.91 7.13
C ASP A 269 -6.79 -9.09 6.96
N HIS A 270 -5.66 -9.57 7.48
CA HIS A 270 -4.36 -8.93 7.31
C HIS A 270 -3.94 -8.94 5.83
N ILE A 271 -3.98 -10.11 5.19
CA ILE A 271 -3.65 -10.27 3.77
C ILE A 271 -4.60 -9.42 2.91
N LYS A 272 -5.90 -9.41 3.22
CA LYS A 272 -6.89 -8.58 2.54
C LYS A 272 -6.55 -7.09 2.64
N ARG A 273 -6.28 -6.58 3.85
CA ARG A 273 -5.88 -5.17 4.07
C ARG A 273 -4.61 -4.83 3.31
N LYS A 274 -3.60 -5.71 3.36
CA LYS A 274 -2.33 -5.50 2.65
C LYS A 274 -2.52 -5.45 1.14
N VAL A 275 -3.28 -6.38 0.57
CA VAL A 275 -3.56 -6.41 -0.87
C VAL A 275 -4.36 -5.17 -1.30
N LEU A 276 -5.32 -4.72 -0.49
CA LEU A 276 -6.09 -3.49 -0.77
C LEU A 276 -5.21 -2.24 -0.70
N LYS A 277 -4.34 -2.11 0.31
CA LYS A 277 -3.33 -1.04 0.38
C LYS A 277 -2.43 -1.04 -0.86
N ARG A 278 -2.00 -2.22 -1.32
CA ARG A 278 -1.21 -2.35 -2.55
C ARG A 278 -1.99 -1.92 -3.79
N VAL A 279 -3.27 -2.28 -3.91
CA VAL A 279 -4.15 -1.80 -4.99
C VAL A 279 -4.26 -0.28 -4.96
N GLU A 280 -4.46 0.31 -3.79
CA GLU A 280 -4.51 1.76 -3.61
C GLU A 280 -3.23 2.44 -4.11
N GLN A 281 -2.07 1.92 -3.73
CA GLN A 281 -0.76 2.42 -4.15
C GLN A 281 -0.55 2.31 -5.66
N CYS A 282 -0.83 1.14 -6.24
CA CYS A 282 -0.76 0.93 -7.69
C CYS A 282 -1.72 1.86 -8.44
N ALA A 283 -2.93 2.10 -7.91
CA ALA A 283 -3.92 3.00 -8.49
C ALA A 283 -3.45 4.47 -8.45
N LYS A 284 -2.84 4.92 -7.34
CA LYS A 284 -2.22 6.25 -7.21
C LYS A 284 -1.14 6.46 -8.29
N HIS A 285 -0.23 5.49 -8.44
CA HIS A 285 0.82 5.56 -9.45
C HIS A 285 0.23 5.57 -10.88
N CYS A 286 -0.75 4.70 -11.16
CA CYS A 286 -1.43 4.66 -12.45
C CYS A 286 -2.12 5.98 -12.80
N ALA A 287 -2.81 6.61 -11.85
CA ALA A 287 -3.44 7.91 -12.05
C ALA A 287 -2.40 9.02 -12.38
N SER A 288 -1.25 8.99 -11.69
CA SER A 288 -0.13 9.92 -11.96
C SER A 288 0.48 9.68 -13.34
N TYR A 289 0.81 8.44 -13.68
CA TYR A 289 1.39 8.11 -14.99
C TYR A 289 0.43 8.41 -16.14
N ALA A 290 -0.86 8.17 -15.97
CA ALA A 290 -1.88 8.54 -16.95
C ALA A 290 -1.98 10.06 -17.14
N THR A 291 -1.91 10.83 -16.05
CA THR A 291 -1.87 12.30 -16.12
C THR A 291 -0.63 12.80 -16.89
N GLN A 292 0.53 12.18 -16.66
CA GLN A 292 1.76 12.48 -17.40
C GLN A 292 1.65 12.11 -18.88
N CYS A 293 1.04 10.96 -19.21
CA CYS A 293 0.77 10.57 -20.60
C CYS A 293 -0.15 11.56 -21.32
N ILE A 294 -1.22 12.02 -20.65
CA ILE A 294 -2.14 13.03 -21.19
C ILE A 294 -1.39 14.34 -21.44
N ALA A 295 -0.56 14.79 -20.49
CA ALA A 295 0.22 16.01 -20.61
C ALA A 295 1.21 15.93 -21.79
N ALA A 296 1.96 14.83 -21.92
CA ALA A 296 2.90 14.60 -23.01
C ALA A 296 2.20 14.53 -24.38
N THR A 297 1.02 13.89 -24.41
CA THR A 297 0.19 13.80 -25.62
C THR A 297 -0.33 15.19 -26.04
N SER A 298 -0.80 16.00 -25.08
CA SER A 298 -1.30 17.35 -25.36
C SER A 298 -0.22 18.35 -25.80
N ALA A 299 1.04 18.10 -25.43
CA ALA A 299 2.19 18.90 -25.83
C ALA A 299 2.70 18.55 -27.24
N SER A 300 2.22 17.45 -27.83
CA SER A 300 2.66 16.97 -29.14
C SER A 300 2.00 17.77 -30.27
N ALA A 301 2.80 18.21 -31.24
CA ALA A 301 2.32 19.00 -32.37
C ALA A 301 1.78 18.08 -33.48
N VAL A 302 0.54 18.33 -33.93
CA VAL A 302 -0.14 17.52 -34.96
C VAL A 302 0.59 17.64 -36.30
N THR A 303 1.27 16.58 -36.74
CA THR A 303 1.74 16.47 -38.13
C THR A 303 0.62 15.90 -39.01
N HIS A 304 0.39 16.53 -40.17
CA HIS A 304 -0.72 16.26 -41.10
C HIS A 304 -0.87 14.81 -41.62
N LYS A 305 0.06 13.88 -41.35
CA LYS A 305 0.08 12.51 -41.90
C LYS A 305 -0.74 11.46 -41.14
N HIS A 306 -1.11 11.70 -39.87
CA HIS A 306 -1.84 10.72 -39.03
C HIS A 306 -3.01 11.35 -38.24
N HIS A 307 -3.83 12.17 -38.92
CA HIS A 307 -4.93 12.90 -38.28
C HIS A 307 -5.91 11.98 -37.53
N GLN A 308 -6.29 10.82 -38.10
CA GLN A 308 -7.24 9.90 -37.48
C GLN A 308 -6.67 9.23 -36.22
N SER A 309 -5.47 8.64 -36.29
CA SER A 309 -4.83 7.99 -35.13
C SER A 309 -4.54 8.97 -33.99
N HIS A 310 -4.18 10.22 -34.33
CA HIS A 310 -4.01 11.27 -33.33
C HIS A 310 -5.35 11.75 -32.74
N GLN A 311 -6.43 11.78 -33.54
CA GLN A 311 -7.77 12.04 -33.01
C GLN A 311 -8.23 10.94 -32.05
N ASP A 312 -8.00 9.67 -32.40
CA ASP A 312 -8.33 8.52 -31.56
C ASP A 312 -7.53 8.58 -30.24
N LEU A 313 -6.24 8.92 -30.30
CA LEU A 313 -5.39 9.13 -29.13
C LEU A 313 -5.93 10.24 -28.22
N VAL A 314 -6.25 11.41 -28.77
CA VAL A 314 -6.81 12.54 -28.01
C VAL A 314 -8.16 12.17 -27.39
N GLN A 315 -8.98 11.39 -28.09
CA GLN A 315 -10.26 10.92 -27.56
C GLN A 315 -10.04 9.96 -26.39
N GLN A 316 -9.08 9.04 -26.47
CA GLN A 316 -8.74 8.17 -25.34
C GLN A 316 -8.16 8.94 -24.14
N CYS A 317 -7.35 9.97 -24.38
CA CYS A 317 -6.90 10.86 -23.31
C CYS A 317 -8.06 11.53 -22.57
N LYS A 318 -9.15 11.90 -23.26
CA LYS A 318 -10.35 12.45 -22.61
C LYS A 318 -11.07 11.42 -21.76
N VAL A 319 -11.28 10.20 -22.28
CA VAL A 319 -11.90 9.11 -21.51
C VAL A 319 -11.12 8.84 -20.22
N ILE A 320 -9.79 8.78 -20.31
CA ILE A 320 -8.93 8.56 -19.14
C ILE A 320 -8.94 9.76 -18.19
N ALA A 321 -8.96 10.99 -18.72
CA ALA A 321 -9.08 12.20 -17.91
C ALA A 321 -10.37 12.24 -17.09
N ASP A 322 -11.47 11.68 -17.61
CA ASP A 322 -12.74 11.57 -16.88
C ASP A 322 -12.69 10.47 -15.80
N LEU A 323 -11.90 9.41 -16.00
CA LEU A 323 -11.76 8.29 -15.03
C LEU A 323 -10.80 8.59 -13.87
N ILE A 324 -9.75 9.40 -14.08
CA ILE A 324 -8.76 9.74 -13.05
C ILE A 324 -9.42 10.31 -11.76
N PRO A 325 -10.34 11.29 -11.83
CA PRO A 325 -11.01 11.82 -10.65
C PRO A 325 -11.78 10.76 -9.85
N HIS A 326 -12.40 9.79 -10.53
CA HIS A 326 -13.14 8.70 -9.88
C HIS A 326 -12.22 7.81 -9.06
N ILE A 327 -11.04 7.46 -9.60
CA ILE A 327 -10.02 6.69 -8.87
C ILE A 327 -9.49 7.48 -7.67
N VAL A 328 -9.18 8.76 -7.85
CA VAL A 328 -8.67 9.59 -6.74
C VAL A 328 -9.74 9.79 -5.65
N GLN A 329 -11.03 9.81 -6.02
CA GLN A 329 -12.12 9.90 -5.07
C GLN A 329 -12.34 8.57 -4.32
N SER A 330 -12.25 7.43 -5.00
CA SER A 330 -12.36 6.11 -4.36
C SER A 330 -11.20 5.84 -3.42
N ILE A 331 -9.97 6.18 -3.81
CA ILE A 331 -8.78 6.16 -2.94
C ILE A 331 -9.02 7.01 -1.69
N ARG A 332 -9.46 8.27 -1.84
CA ARG A 332 -9.72 9.16 -0.70
C ARG A 332 -10.80 8.63 0.24
N ALA A 333 -11.87 8.05 -0.30
CA ALA A 333 -12.89 7.42 0.53
C ALA A 333 -12.30 6.27 1.36
N CYS A 334 -11.34 5.53 0.80
CA CYS A 334 -10.75 4.36 1.48
C CYS A 334 -9.68 4.77 2.49
N MET A 335 -9.05 5.92 2.31
CA MET A 335 -8.22 6.53 3.36
C MET A 335 -9.04 6.96 4.59
N ILE A 336 -10.31 7.37 4.40
CA ILE A 336 -11.18 7.81 5.51
C ILE A 336 -11.84 6.61 6.21
N THR A 337 -12.29 5.62 5.44
CA THR A 337 -12.95 4.41 5.96
C THR A 337 -12.38 3.16 5.27
N PRO A 338 -11.21 2.65 5.70
CA PRO A 338 -10.52 1.55 5.01
C PRO A 338 -11.25 0.21 5.13
N ASP A 339 -12.01 0.00 6.20
CA ASP A 339 -12.69 -1.27 6.47
C ASP A 339 -14.12 -1.36 5.89
N SER A 340 -14.66 -0.27 5.34
CA SER A 340 -16.01 -0.30 4.74
C SER A 340 -16.00 -1.06 3.43
N TYR A 341 -16.90 -2.05 3.31
CA TYR A 341 -17.06 -2.84 2.10
C TYR A 341 -17.40 -1.96 0.90
N ALA A 342 -18.24 -0.95 1.11
CA ALA A 342 -18.66 -0.03 0.05
C ALA A 342 -17.47 0.74 -0.56
N CYS A 343 -16.50 1.16 0.26
CA CYS A 343 -15.31 1.80 -0.27
C CYS A 343 -14.41 0.82 -1.02
N GLN A 344 -14.11 -0.32 -0.41
CA GLN A 344 -13.25 -1.35 -1.01
C GLN A 344 -13.79 -1.79 -2.36
N SER A 345 -15.09 -2.09 -2.45
CA SER A 345 -15.75 -2.46 -3.70
C SER A 345 -15.68 -1.34 -4.75
N ASN A 346 -15.95 -0.10 -4.36
CA ASN A 346 -15.87 1.04 -5.28
C ASN A 346 -14.44 1.28 -5.80
N LEU A 347 -13.42 1.14 -4.95
CA LEU A 347 -12.01 1.21 -5.37
C LEU A 347 -11.69 0.12 -6.39
N LEU A 348 -12.08 -1.13 -6.13
CA LEU A 348 -11.83 -2.24 -7.06
C LEU A 348 -12.53 -2.02 -8.41
N ASN A 349 -13.79 -1.60 -8.40
CA ASN A 349 -14.56 -1.37 -9.63
C ASN A 349 -13.98 -0.20 -10.45
N THR A 350 -13.63 0.92 -9.80
CA THR A 350 -13.03 2.07 -10.48
C THR A 350 -11.65 1.76 -11.07
N CYS A 351 -10.84 0.94 -10.39
CA CYS A 351 -9.58 0.42 -10.93
C CYS A 351 -9.81 -0.51 -12.13
N GLU A 352 -10.83 -1.37 -12.10
CA GLU A 352 -11.18 -2.27 -13.20
C GLU A 352 -11.63 -1.49 -14.45
N ASP A 353 -12.51 -0.51 -14.27
CA ASP A 353 -13.00 0.38 -15.33
C ASP A 353 -11.86 1.18 -15.99
N PHE A 354 -10.78 1.46 -15.24
CA PHE A 354 -9.62 2.20 -15.73
C PHE A 354 -8.62 1.34 -16.52
N LEU A 355 -8.44 0.06 -16.15
CA LEU A 355 -7.43 -0.83 -16.76
C LEU A 355 -7.56 -0.93 -18.28
N GLY A 356 -8.79 -1.12 -18.78
CA GLY A 356 -9.07 -1.27 -20.21
C GLY A 356 -8.68 -0.03 -21.03
N PRO A 357 -9.27 1.15 -20.74
CA PRO A 357 -8.94 2.41 -21.40
C PRO A 357 -7.46 2.78 -21.28
N ALA A 358 -6.83 2.64 -20.11
CA ALA A 358 -5.43 2.97 -19.92
C ALA A 358 -4.48 2.07 -20.72
N THR A 359 -4.79 0.77 -20.82
CA THR A 359 -4.04 -0.16 -21.70
C THR A 359 -4.24 0.18 -23.17
N HIS A 360 -5.43 0.64 -23.56
CA HIS A 360 -5.66 1.08 -24.93
C HIS A 360 -4.86 2.35 -25.26
N LEU A 361 -4.74 3.29 -24.32
CA LEU A 361 -3.91 4.49 -24.49
C LEU A 361 -2.44 4.14 -24.73
N THR A 362 -1.83 3.25 -23.93
CA THR A 362 -0.41 2.87 -24.13
C THR A 362 -0.18 2.24 -25.49
N ASN A 363 -1.11 1.40 -25.95
CA ASN A 363 -1.07 0.80 -27.30
C ASN A 363 -1.16 1.86 -28.42
N LEU A 364 -2.04 2.85 -28.29
CA LEU A 364 -2.14 3.95 -29.25
C LEU A 364 -0.88 4.80 -29.28
N ILE A 365 -0.30 5.14 -28.12
CA ILE A 365 0.96 5.89 -28.04
C ILE A 365 2.06 5.11 -28.78
N ASN A 366 2.20 3.81 -28.51
CA ASN A 366 3.22 2.97 -29.14
C ASN A 366 3.05 2.87 -30.67
N ALA A 367 1.80 2.87 -31.17
CA ALA A 367 1.52 2.88 -32.61
C ALA A 367 1.87 4.22 -33.28
N ILE A 368 1.85 5.33 -32.54
CA ILE A 368 2.09 6.68 -33.05
C ILE A 368 3.57 7.08 -32.92
N LEU A 369 4.34 6.49 -31.98
CA LEU A 369 5.77 6.78 -31.79
C LEU A 369 6.61 6.82 -33.08
N PRO A 370 6.47 5.90 -34.05
CA PRO A 370 7.26 5.93 -35.30
C PRO A 370 6.93 7.11 -36.22
N SER A 371 5.78 7.76 -36.03
CA SER A 371 5.30 8.89 -36.82
C SER A 371 5.81 10.24 -36.31
N ILE A 372 6.30 10.31 -35.08
CA ILE A 372 6.73 11.57 -34.45
C ILE A 372 8.14 11.89 -34.96
N GLN A 373 8.38 13.14 -35.35
CA GLN A 373 9.69 13.59 -35.85
C GLN A 373 10.55 14.23 -34.76
N ASP A 374 9.93 14.80 -33.72
CA ASP A 374 10.63 15.45 -32.61
C ASP A 374 11.13 14.40 -31.60
N GLN A 375 12.44 14.25 -31.53
CA GLN A 375 13.12 13.29 -30.65
C GLN A 375 12.84 13.53 -29.16
N SER A 376 12.58 14.78 -28.74
CA SER A 376 12.26 15.10 -27.35
C SER A 376 10.85 14.63 -26.97
N GLN A 377 9.88 14.81 -27.88
CA GLN A 377 8.50 14.32 -27.70
C GLN A 377 8.43 12.80 -27.71
N ILE A 378 9.17 12.15 -28.62
CA ILE A 378 9.31 10.68 -28.65
C ILE A 378 9.80 10.18 -27.30
N LEU A 379 10.85 10.80 -26.74
CA LEU A 379 11.45 10.37 -25.48
C LEU A 379 10.48 10.56 -24.30
N GLN A 380 9.78 11.70 -24.23
CA GLN A 380 8.80 11.97 -23.17
C GLN A 380 7.57 11.05 -23.23
N LEU A 381 6.99 10.85 -24.43
CA LEU A 381 5.86 9.93 -24.64
C LEU A 381 6.25 8.47 -24.40
N THR A 382 7.45 8.07 -24.84
CA THR A 382 7.96 6.71 -24.61
C THR A 382 8.15 6.46 -23.11
N ASN A 383 8.75 7.39 -22.38
CA ASN A 383 8.98 7.23 -20.95
C ASN A 383 7.67 7.19 -20.16
N SER A 384 6.75 8.12 -20.41
CA SER A 384 5.45 8.15 -19.74
C SER A 384 4.59 6.91 -20.08
N SER A 385 4.56 6.49 -21.36
CA SER A 385 3.87 5.26 -21.79
C SER A 385 4.45 4.00 -21.15
N LYS A 386 5.78 3.91 -21.03
CA LYS A 386 6.45 2.79 -20.33
C LYS A 386 6.11 2.75 -18.85
N GLN A 387 6.13 3.89 -18.17
CA GLN A 387 5.76 3.99 -16.75
C GLN A 387 4.30 3.60 -16.53
N LEU A 388 3.39 4.10 -17.37
CA LEU A 388 1.97 3.71 -17.31
C LEU A 388 1.80 2.21 -17.57
N SER A 389 2.47 1.65 -18.58
CA SER A 389 2.41 0.22 -18.89
C SER A 389 2.93 -0.64 -17.72
N HIS A 390 4.01 -0.22 -17.06
CA HIS A 390 4.53 -0.88 -15.87
C HIS A 390 3.52 -0.83 -14.71
N GLY A 391 2.97 0.34 -14.41
CA GLY A 391 1.95 0.50 -13.37
C GLY A 391 0.70 -0.36 -13.63
N LEU A 392 0.25 -0.47 -14.88
CA LEU A 392 -0.88 -1.33 -15.26
C LEU A 392 -0.57 -2.82 -15.08
N ASN A 393 0.65 -3.24 -15.40
CA ASN A 393 1.09 -4.63 -15.21
C ASN A 393 1.20 -5.00 -13.72
N ASP A 394 1.48 -4.04 -12.85
CA ASP A 394 1.52 -4.24 -11.39
C ASP A 394 0.11 -4.17 -10.78
N LEU A 395 -0.76 -3.28 -11.25
CA LEU A 395 -2.12 -3.11 -10.75
C LEU A 395 -2.99 -4.34 -11.03
N ARG A 396 -2.87 -4.93 -12.22
CA ARG A 396 -3.73 -6.04 -12.68
C ARG A 396 -3.67 -7.29 -11.77
N PRO A 397 -2.49 -7.85 -11.41
CA PRO A 397 -2.43 -8.99 -10.50
C PRO A 397 -2.91 -8.64 -9.09
N CYS A 398 -2.61 -7.42 -8.61
CA CYS A 398 -3.08 -6.96 -7.31
C CYS A 398 -4.61 -6.87 -7.27
N LEU A 399 -5.23 -6.36 -8.34
CA LEU A 399 -6.68 -6.24 -8.46
C LEU A 399 -7.36 -7.60 -8.49
N ASN A 400 -6.86 -8.54 -9.30
CA ASN A 400 -7.39 -9.91 -9.35
C ASN A 400 -7.30 -10.57 -7.98
N ARG A 401 -6.16 -10.42 -7.29
CA ARG A 401 -5.96 -10.98 -5.96
C ARG A 401 -6.89 -10.35 -4.92
N ALA A 402 -7.10 -9.04 -4.99
CA ALA A 402 -8.01 -8.33 -4.10
C ALA A 402 -9.46 -8.80 -4.30
N GLN A 403 -9.88 -8.97 -5.55
CA GLN A 403 -11.20 -9.49 -5.90
C GLN A 403 -11.39 -10.91 -5.36
N GLU A 404 -10.43 -11.81 -5.58
CA GLU A 404 -10.49 -13.16 -5.01
C GLU A 404 -10.69 -13.14 -3.51
N LEU A 405 -9.91 -12.36 -2.76
CA LEU A 405 -10.00 -12.32 -1.29
C LEU A 405 -11.28 -11.66 -0.77
N CYS A 406 -11.76 -10.60 -1.45
CA CYS A 406 -12.98 -9.90 -1.08
C CYS A 406 -14.26 -10.67 -1.46
N TYR A 407 -14.20 -11.56 -2.45
CA TYR A 407 -15.34 -12.37 -2.89
C TYR A 407 -15.32 -13.82 -2.36
N SER A 408 -14.17 -14.34 -1.91
CA SER A 408 -14.03 -15.72 -1.39
C SER A 408 -14.22 -15.84 0.12
N THR A 409 -14.04 -14.75 0.87
CA THR A 409 -14.39 -14.74 2.30
C THR A 409 -15.91 -14.83 2.43
N PRO A 410 -16.46 -15.76 3.24
CA PRO A 410 -17.89 -15.75 3.53
C PRO A 410 -18.20 -14.36 4.07
N LEU A 411 -18.98 -13.58 3.30
CA LEU A 411 -19.28 -12.19 3.63
C LEU A 411 -19.67 -12.14 5.11
N ASP A 412 -18.86 -11.44 5.92
CA ASP A 412 -19.24 -11.13 7.28
C ASP A 412 -20.66 -10.56 7.25
N THR A 413 -21.48 -10.91 8.22
CA THR A 413 -22.88 -10.43 8.29
C THR A 413 -22.97 -8.90 8.15
N GLU A 414 -21.94 -8.18 8.60
CA GLU A 414 -21.80 -6.72 8.41
C GLU A 414 -21.64 -6.32 6.94
N ALA A 415 -20.78 -7.00 6.17
CA ALA A 415 -20.60 -6.73 4.74
C ALA A 415 -21.85 -7.06 3.91
N ILE A 416 -22.58 -8.12 4.28
CA ILE A 416 -23.88 -8.46 3.66
C ILE A 416 -24.90 -7.35 3.94
N VAL A 417 -25.00 -6.90 5.19
CA VAL A 417 -25.94 -5.83 5.58
C VAL A 417 -25.60 -4.53 4.88
N GLU A 418 -24.32 -4.12 4.84
CA GLU A 418 -23.89 -2.93 4.10
C GLU A 418 -24.21 -3.04 2.60
N SER A 419 -24.02 -4.23 2.01
CA SER A 419 -24.36 -4.49 0.60
C SER A 419 -25.87 -4.34 0.35
N ILE A 420 -26.71 -4.88 1.23
CA ILE A 420 -28.17 -4.78 1.14
C ILE A 420 -28.61 -3.33 1.32
N GLU A 421 -28.02 -2.59 2.26
CA GLU A 421 -28.33 -1.18 2.49
C GLU A 421 -27.91 -0.29 1.32
N LEU A 422 -26.78 -0.60 0.66
CA LEU A 422 -26.35 0.09 -0.54
C LEU A 422 -27.34 -0.16 -1.69
N LEU A 423 -27.74 -1.42 -1.91
CA LEU A 423 -28.74 -1.79 -2.90
C LEU A 423 -30.09 -1.14 -2.63
N ASP A 424 -30.52 -1.07 -1.37
CA ASP A 424 -31.77 -0.40 -0.99
C ASP A 424 -31.71 1.12 -1.22
N ARG A 425 -30.55 1.75 -0.94
CA ARG A 425 -30.31 3.16 -1.28
C ARG A 425 -30.31 3.40 -2.80
N GLN A 426 -29.65 2.54 -3.57
CA GLN A 426 -29.66 2.61 -5.03
C GLN A 426 -31.07 2.44 -5.58
N LEU A 427 -31.83 1.47 -5.09
CA LEU A 427 -33.23 1.25 -5.47
C LEU A 427 -34.12 2.44 -5.11
N LYS A 428 -33.94 3.06 -3.94
CA LYS A 428 -34.64 4.29 -3.56
C LYS A 428 -34.30 5.45 -4.49
N ASN A 429 -33.04 5.63 -4.84
CA ASN A 429 -32.60 6.67 -5.77
C ASN A 429 -33.19 6.44 -7.18
N VAL A 430 -33.13 5.20 -7.68
CA VAL A 430 -33.76 4.83 -8.97
C VAL A 430 -35.27 5.06 -8.91
N LYS A 431 -35.95 4.66 -7.83
CA LYS A 431 -37.39 4.91 -7.65
C LYS A 431 -37.71 6.41 -7.64
N GLN A 432 -36.85 7.23 -7.05
CA GLN A 432 -36.98 8.68 -7.04
C GLN A 432 -36.75 9.28 -8.43
N GLN A 433 -35.73 8.84 -9.16
CA GLN A 433 -35.50 9.26 -10.55
C GLN A 433 -36.62 8.84 -11.51
N ILE A 434 -37.25 7.67 -11.28
CA ILE A 434 -38.45 7.23 -11.99
C ILE A 434 -39.62 8.16 -11.68
N ASN A 435 -39.84 8.48 -10.40
CA ASN A 435 -40.92 9.39 -9.98
C ASN A 435 -40.73 10.83 -10.48
N ASP A 436 -39.48 11.29 -10.57
CA ASP A 436 -39.11 12.61 -11.08
C ASP A 436 -39.09 12.68 -12.62
N GLY A 437 -39.39 11.57 -13.31
CA GLY A 437 -39.47 11.51 -14.78
C GLY A 437 -38.12 11.61 -15.51
N ASN A 438 -36.99 11.47 -14.80
CA ASN A 438 -35.65 11.68 -15.34
C ASN A 438 -34.97 10.43 -15.90
N VAL A 439 -35.67 9.28 -15.96
CA VAL A 439 -35.09 8.05 -16.49
C VAL A 439 -35.14 8.04 -18.02
N ARG A 440 -34.00 8.31 -18.66
CA ARG A 440 -33.79 8.04 -20.08
C ARG A 440 -33.42 6.57 -20.27
N ILE A 441 -34.41 5.74 -20.62
CA ILE A 441 -34.16 4.39 -21.10
C ILE A 441 -33.54 4.50 -22.50
N GLN A 442 -32.20 4.40 -22.60
CA GLN A 442 -31.55 4.21 -23.89
C GLN A 442 -31.72 2.76 -24.33
N PHE A 443 -32.69 2.51 -25.20
CA PHE A 443 -32.83 1.24 -25.91
C PHE A 443 -31.73 1.12 -26.96
N GLN A 444 -30.58 0.53 -26.61
CA GLN A 444 -29.65 0.01 -27.61
C GLN A 444 -30.12 -1.37 -28.06
N LYS A 445 -30.59 -1.46 -29.32
CA LYS A 445 -30.79 -2.73 -30.02
C LYS A 445 -29.48 -3.52 -29.99
N ASN A 446 -29.49 -4.65 -29.30
CA ASN A 446 -28.52 -5.76 -29.38
C ASN A 446 -27.39 -5.88 -28.34
N ASN A 447 -27.51 -5.38 -27.11
CA ASN A 447 -26.85 -6.05 -25.98
C ASN A 447 -27.47 -5.59 -24.65
N PHE A 448 -27.97 -6.55 -23.87
CA PHE A 448 -28.49 -6.30 -22.54
C PHE A 448 -27.33 -6.06 -21.58
N VAL A 449 -26.92 -4.80 -21.46
CA VAL A 449 -26.10 -4.33 -20.35
C VAL A 449 -26.87 -3.19 -19.70
N LEU A 450 -27.41 -3.46 -18.51
CA LEU A 450 -27.77 -2.42 -17.56
C LEU A 450 -26.44 -1.78 -17.13
N ARG A 451 -26.08 -0.65 -17.75
CA ARG A 451 -25.08 0.26 -17.17
C ARG A 451 -25.82 1.21 -16.25
N ILE A 452 -25.57 1.03 -14.95
CA ILE A 452 -25.94 1.95 -13.87
C ILE A 452 -24.97 3.12 -13.89
#